data_AF-A0A8S1PN61-F1
#
_entry.id   AF-A0A8S1PN61-F1
#
_cell.length_a   1.000
_cell.length_b   1.000
_cell.length_c   1.000
_cell.angle_alpha   90.00
_cell.angle_beta   90.00
_cell.angle_gamma   90.00
#
_symmetry.space_group_name_H-M   'P 1'
#
loop_
_entity.id
_entity.type
_entity.pdbx_description
1 polymer ?
#
loop_
_entity_poly.entity_id
_entity_poly.type
_entity_poly.pdbx_seq_one_letter_code
_entity_poly.pdbx_strand_id
1 'polypeptide(L)'
;MQQYEQDIEDDMSDNTSYDESPLKRCMTAPPRPLTELEEFKRLREYYLLEKAHRLSSQLVQRDFHKYDLDNPDGQKGCKKFLQNLEKMCEVYDIKAESREYRNQFSKAYKILYTQDKLCYLTEILDSAQEGFPYLWVNSEKYSFTTEVLESGSKLVEVFYKVQHVIRHMYTSTLQESPDFSISKIKQEIKFLLESFDETWVNFEKLYVKELMDIEAKARRFIFQAIAIDKDMQSIEIREKLRGKILVTSDNYIQLKSQFCKVIAKINSVANVEGKGRDDLGVNILLEAEGITRRVTKEQSKAVRTLADSIKTNFQKFREQMRKYEGNIEMVDPQLKNNTELVDLLIEYETQWEKGLSYLLEPKKYTQLMLFSHIIETTAEKYIQFSEQLECRDSDIFVTIPCLIVLKHLENEDKNICKYFLPMLNDESSKIYMQFQQLKDNFLNFRNQHTKQYEYYNILEKKLLGIQQNDISDLETQQIDRIMQKIKLLSIEIQRYNAIEWNSFIDAAINNT
;
A
#
# COMPACT_ATOMS: atom_id res chain seq x y z
N MET A 1 22.09 -7.02 3.59
CA MET A 1 23.08 -7.06 4.68
C MET A 1 24.11 -8.15 4.35
N GLN A 2 25.05 -7.85 3.44
CA GLN A 2 26.22 -8.68 3.08
C GLN A 2 27.17 -7.86 2.18
N GLN A 3 27.43 -6.60 2.55
CA GLN A 3 28.26 -5.68 1.74
C GLN A 3 29.08 -4.71 2.62
N TYR A 4 29.35 -5.10 3.87
CA TYR A 4 29.93 -4.20 4.88
C TYR A 4 31.40 -4.46 5.23
N GLU A 5 32.12 -5.34 4.53
CA GLU A 5 33.50 -5.72 4.92
C GLU A 5 34.52 -5.85 3.78
N GLN A 6 34.33 -5.13 2.67
CA GLN A 6 35.40 -4.97 1.68
C GLN A 6 35.41 -3.51 1.24
N ASP A 7 36.35 -2.74 1.79
CA ASP A 7 36.92 -1.50 1.24
C ASP A 7 37.86 -0.86 2.29
N ILE A 8 38.70 -1.69 2.92
CA ILE A 8 39.85 -1.24 3.70
C ILE A 8 41.06 -1.83 3.02
N GLU A 9 41.66 -1.05 2.12
CA GLU A 9 43.04 -1.08 1.62
C GLU A 9 43.01 -0.56 0.19
N ASP A 10 43.26 0.73 0.04
CA ASP A 10 44.03 1.31 -1.07
C ASP A 10 44.05 2.84 -0.92
N ASP A 11 45.19 3.34 -0.43
CA ASP A 11 45.82 4.60 -0.88
C ASP A 11 47.05 4.89 -0.01
N MET A 12 48.14 4.20 -0.34
CA MET A 12 49.49 4.53 0.10
C MET A 12 50.38 4.68 -1.12
N SER A 13 50.26 5.79 -1.82
CA SER A 13 51.41 6.46 -2.41
C SER A 13 51.00 7.86 -2.85
N ASP A 14 51.46 8.88 -2.12
CA ASP A 14 51.79 10.10 -2.84
C ASP A 14 53.04 10.73 -2.26
N ASN A 15 54.03 10.81 -3.13
CA ASN A 15 55.42 11.07 -2.87
C ASN A 15 55.72 12.44 -3.46
N THR A 16 55.35 13.51 -2.76
CA THR A 16 55.63 14.88 -3.21
C THR A 16 55.94 15.83 -2.04
N SER A 17 57.23 16.11 -1.83
CA SER A 17 57.77 17.45 -1.52
C SER A 17 59.27 17.36 -1.24
N TYR A 18 60.05 17.24 -2.31
CA TYR A 18 61.39 17.83 -2.33
C TYR A 18 61.22 19.21 -2.94
N ASP A 19 61.32 20.28 -2.14
CA ASP A 19 62.47 21.19 -2.17
C ASP A 19 62.20 22.45 -1.31
N GLU A 20 63.20 22.79 -0.49
CA GLU A 20 63.79 24.12 -0.30
C GLU A 20 64.37 24.28 1.12
N SER A 21 65.65 24.63 1.15
CA SER A 21 66.55 24.51 2.30
C SER A 21 66.22 25.47 3.46
N PRO A 22 66.52 25.04 4.69
CA PRO A 22 67.21 25.91 5.63
C PRO A 22 68.56 25.30 6.02
N LEU A 23 69.63 26.00 5.64
CA LEU A 23 70.97 25.97 6.25
C LEU A 23 71.51 24.56 6.60
N LYS A 24 72.32 23.99 5.69
CA LYS A 24 73.08 22.74 5.91
C LYS A 24 73.79 22.73 7.26
N ARG A 25 73.19 22.02 8.21
CA ARG A 25 73.77 21.68 9.51
C ARG A 25 74.85 20.62 9.28
N CYS A 26 76.04 20.80 9.84
CA CYS A 26 77.12 19.81 9.75
C CYS A 26 76.63 18.45 10.28
N MET A 27 76.93 17.37 9.55
CA MET A 27 76.48 15.99 9.84
C MET A 27 76.90 15.43 11.22
N THR A 28 77.74 16.14 11.95
CA THR A 28 78.24 15.78 13.28
C THR A 28 77.53 16.52 14.43
N ALA A 29 76.58 17.43 14.13
CA ALA A 29 75.84 18.15 15.15
C ALA A 29 74.70 17.28 15.73
N PRO A 30 74.58 17.13 17.07
CA PRO A 30 73.49 16.36 17.68
C PRO A 30 72.13 16.91 17.25
N PRO A 31 71.11 16.06 17.00
CA PRO A 31 69.79 16.49 16.51
C PRO A 31 69.24 17.63 17.38
N ARG A 32 68.72 18.68 16.74
CA ARG A 32 68.10 19.79 17.47
C ARG A 32 66.87 19.23 18.19
N PRO A 33 66.57 19.67 19.42
CA PRO A 33 65.28 19.36 20.03
C PRO A 33 64.19 19.82 19.05
N LEU A 34 63.20 18.96 18.86
CA LEU A 34 62.06 19.27 17.99
C LEU A 34 61.33 20.46 18.57
N THR A 35 60.84 21.33 17.70
CA THR A 35 59.86 22.35 18.10
C THR A 35 58.55 21.66 18.48
N GLU A 36 57.75 22.28 19.35
CA GLU A 36 56.42 21.76 19.71
C GLU A 36 55.56 21.47 18.47
N LEU A 37 55.68 22.28 17.42
CA LEU A 37 54.98 22.06 16.16
C LEU A 37 55.44 20.80 15.43
N GLU A 38 56.75 20.53 15.39
CA GLU A 38 57.31 19.32 14.78
C GLU A 38 56.93 18.06 15.57
N GLU A 39 56.81 18.17 16.89
CA GLU A 39 56.30 17.08 17.73
C GLU A 39 54.81 16.84 17.47
N PHE A 40 53.99 17.90 17.40
CA PHE A 40 52.56 17.79 17.11
C PHE A 40 52.29 17.12 15.77
N LYS A 41 53.02 17.49 14.72
CA LYS A 41 52.89 16.89 13.37
C LYS A 41 53.13 15.39 13.33
N ARG A 42 53.81 14.82 14.34
CA ARG A 42 54.05 13.38 14.48
C ARG A 42 52.97 12.66 15.30
N LEU A 43 52.08 13.41 15.94
CA LEU A 43 51.00 12.85 16.76
C LEU A 43 49.81 12.40 15.91
N ARG A 44 49.09 11.39 16.41
CA ARG A 44 47.87 10.86 15.76
C ARG A 44 46.76 11.92 15.69
N GLU A 45 46.71 12.79 16.69
CA GLU A 45 45.84 13.95 16.79
C GLU A 45 45.95 14.88 15.58
N TYR A 46 47.18 15.15 15.13
CA TYR A 46 47.44 16.01 13.97
C TYR A 46 47.01 15.32 12.68
N TYR A 47 47.33 14.03 12.50
CA TYR A 47 46.89 13.28 11.33
C TYR A 47 45.36 13.30 11.17
N LEU A 48 44.62 13.15 12.28
CA LEU A 48 43.16 13.23 12.25
C LEU A 48 42.65 14.65 11.98
N LEU A 49 43.32 15.69 12.49
CA LEU A 49 43.00 17.09 12.21
C LEU A 49 43.21 17.42 10.72
N GLU A 50 44.35 17.02 10.15
CA GLU A 50 44.65 17.18 8.72
C GLU A 50 43.64 16.43 7.85
N LYS A 51 43.34 15.17 8.21
CA LYS A 51 42.33 14.38 7.52
C LYS A 51 40.95 15.02 7.62
N ALA A 52 40.57 15.58 8.77
CA ALA A 52 39.32 16.30 8.93
C ALA A 52 39.26 17.53 8.04
N HIS A 53 40.35 18.30 7.96
CA HIS A 53 40.45 19.46 7.08
C HIS A 53 40.25 19.05 5.60
N ARG A 54 40.95 18.01 5.14
CA ARG A 54 40.82 17.49 3.77
C ARG A 54 39.41 16.97 3.47
N LEU A 55 38.80 16.24 4.39
CA LEU A 55 37.43 15.74 4.21
C LEU A 55 36.42 16.89 4.22
N SER A 56 36.63 17.92 5.04
CA SER A 56 35.76 19.09 5.09
C SER A 56 35.73 19.89 3.78
N SER A 57 36.84 19.93 3.04
CA SER A 57 36.91 20.60 1.74
C SER A 57 36.31 19.79 0.59
N GLN A 58 36.08 18.49 0.81
CA GLN A 58 35.44 17.58 -0.14
C GLN A 58 33.92 17.48 0.04
N LEU A 59 33.35 18.18 1.03
CA LEU A 59 31.90 18.17 1.24
C LEU A 59 31.20 18.89 0.10
N VAL A 60 30.26 18.20 -0.53
CA VAL A 60 29.47 18.74 -1.64
C VAL A 60 28.39 19.66 -1.09
N GLN A 61 28.36 20.90 -1.58
CA GLN A 61 27.35 21.89 -1.21
C GLN A 61 26.41 22.11 -2.39
N ARG A 62 25.10 22.15 -2.10
CA ARG A 62 24.07 22.47 -3.09
C ARG A 62 23.89 23.97 -3.22
N ASP A 63 23.88 24.65 -2.08
CA ASP A 63 23.75 26.10 -1.93
C ASP A 63 24.73 26.60 -0.86
N PHE A 64 24.94 27.92 -0.74
CA PHE A 64 25.87 28.55 0.21
C PHE A 64 25.71 28.13 1.69
N HIS A 65 24.61 27.48 2.04
CA HIS A 65 24.26 27.09 3.41
C HIS A 65 23.66 25.68 3.52
N LYS A 66 23.86 24.79 2.53
CA LYS A 66 23.35 23.41 2.60
C LYS A 66 24.27 22.40 1.94
N TYR A 67 24.45 21.25 2.57
CA TYR A 67 25.20 20.13 2.00
C TYR A 67 24.27 19.26 1.16
N ASP A 68 24.77 18.82 0.02
CA ASP A 68 24.04 17.94 -0.87
C ASP A 68 24.09 16.50 -0.34
N LEU A 69 23.19 16.16 0.58
CA LEU A 69 23.09 14.82 1.16
C LEU A 69 22.11 13.92 0.37
N ASP A 70 21.38 14.49 -0.59
CA ASP A 70 20.55 13.77 -1.56
C ASP A 70 21.43 13.03 -2.59
N ASN A 71 22.58 13.60 -2.94
CA ASN A 71 23.54 13.02 -3.85
C ASN A 71 24.38 11.90 -3.17
N PRO A 72 24.48 10.69 -3.76
CA PRO A 72 25.30 9.59 -3.23
C PRO A 72 26.74 9.98 -2.89
N ASP A 73 27.37 10.83 -3.70
CA ASP A 73 28.75 11.28 -3.45
C ASP A 73 28.83 12.23 -2.26
N GLY A 74 27.86 13.13 -2.11
CA GLY A 74 27.76 14.04 -0.98
C GLY A 74 27.45 13.30 0.32
N GLN A 75 26.54 12.33 0.30
CA GLN A 75 26.27 11.44 1.43
C GLN A 75 27.53 10.65 1.83
N LYS A 76 28.26 10.06 0.86
CA LYS A 76 29.51 9.33 1.10
C LYS A 76 30.61 10.24 1.69
N GLY A 77 30.76 11.45 1.16
CA GLY A 77 31.72 12.44 1.66
C GLY A 77 31.41 12.87 3.10
N CYS A 78 30.14 13.19 3.38
CA CYS A 78 29.70 13.60 4.71
C CYS A 78 29.84 12.47 5.73
N LYS A 79 29.46 11.23 5.36
CA LYS A 79 29.66 10.05 6.19
C LYS A 79 31.13 9.84 6.57
N LYS A 80 32.06 9.98 5.61
CA LYS A 80 33.50 9.90 5.89
C LYS A 80 33.97 10.99 6.86
N PHE A 81 33.47 12.22 6.71
CA PHE A 81 33.80 13.33 7.59
C PHE A 81 33.29 13.07 9.02
N LEU A 82 32.03 12.69 9.19
CA LEU A 82 31.44 12.35 10.49
C LEU A 82 32.17 11.18 11.18
N GLN A 83 32.50 10.12 10.44
CA GLN A 83 33.32 9.01 10.97
C GLN A 83 34.72 9.47 11.40
N ASN A 84 35.29 10.47 10.74
CA ASN A 84 36.56 11.05 11.16
C ASN A 84 36.40 11.86 12.45
N LEU A 85 35.29 12.59 12.63
CA LEU A 85 34.98 13.27 13.88
C LEU A 85 34.81 12.28 15.04
N GLU A 86 34.16 11.14 14.82
CA GLU A 86 34.07 10.07 15.84
C GLU A 86 35.46 9.59 16.28
N LYS A 87 36.35 9.33 15.32
CA LYS A 87 37.75 8.95 15.61
C LYS A 87 38.52 10.05 16.33
N MET A 88 38.24 11.31 16.01
CA MET A 88 38.78 12.44 16.76
C MET A 88 38.27 12.44 18.19
N CYS A 89 36.99 12.15 18.43
CA CYS A 89 36.45 12.05 19.78
C CYS A 89 37.18 10.98 20.63
N GLU A 90 37.49 9.84 20.03
CA GLU A 90 38.25 8.76 20.69
C GLU A 90 39.70 9.19 21.00
N VAL A 91 40.41 9.77 20.02
CA VAL A 91 41.84 10.09 20.17
C VAL A 91 42.10 11.32 21.05
N TYR A 92 41.19 12.30 21.04
CA TYR A 92 41.29 13.48 21.90
C TYR A 92 40.71 13.24 23.32
N ASP A 93 40.30 12.00 23.63
CA ASP A 93 39.74 11.60 24.94
C ASP A 93 38.59 12.53 25.37
N ILE A 94 37.62 12.68 24.47
CA ILE A 94 36.45 13.55 24.63
C ILE A 94 35.49 12.90 25.63
N LYS A 95 34.96 13.71 26.56
CA LYS A 95 33.87 13.26 27.42
C LYS A 95 32.57 13.26 26.62
N ALA A 96 32.32 12.17 25.90
CA ALA A 96 31.09 12.02 25.12
C ALA A 96 29.86 11.91 26.02
N GLU A 97 28.75 12.46 25.53
CA GLU A 97 27.43 12.36 26.15
C GLU A 97 26.85 10.95 26.04
N SER A 98 26.06 10.56 27.04
CA SER A 98 25.52 9.21 27.14
C SER A 98 24.56 8.88 25.99
N ARG A 99 24.73 7.69 25.39
CA ARG A 99 23.84 7.14 24.35
C ARG A 99 22.72 6.25 24.91
N GLU A 100 22.55 6.19 26.23
CA GLU A 100 21.53 5.34 26.89
C GLU A 100 20.10 5.65 26.43
N TYR A 101 19.81 6.88 25.97
CA TYR A 101 18.49 7.24 25.44
C TYR A 101 18.09 6.39 24.23
N ARG A 102 19.04 5.88 23.45
CA ARG A 102 18.78 4.98 22.31
C ARG A 102 18.11 3.68 22.74
N ASN A 103 18.21 3.30 24.03
CA ASN A 103 17.47 2.15 24.58
C ASN A 103 15.95 2.36 24.57
N GLN A 104 15.47 3.59 24.46
CA GLN A 104 14.05 3.92 24.37
C GLN A 104 13.53 3.91 22.93
N PHE A 105 14.43 3.85 21.93
CA PHE A 105 14.03 3.80 20.53
C PHE A 105 13.33 2.48 20.17
N SER A 106 12.46 2.52 19.15
CA SER A 106 11.84 1.31 18.58
C SER A 106 12.91 0.41 17.95
N LYS A 107 12.59 -0.85 17.64
CA LYS A 107 13.58 -1.76 17.05
C LYS A 107 14.02 -1.26 15.67
N ALA A 108 13.11 -0.68 14.90
CA ALA A 108 13.40 -0.08 13.59
C ALA A 108 14.53 0.96 13.66
N TYR A 109 14.47 1.90 14.61
CA TYR A 109 15.51 2.90 14.78
C TYR A 109 16.79 2.33 15.41
N LYS A 110 16.68 1.40 16.38
CA LYS A 110 17.85 0.77 17.03
C LYS A 110 18.79 0.07 16.05
N ILE A 111 18.25 -0.54 15.00
CA ILE A 111 19.04 -1.26 13.97
C ILE A 111 19.99 -0.33 13.21
N LEU A 112 19.71 0.98 13.15
CA LEU A 112 20.56 1.96 12.48
C LEU A 112 21.86 2.26 13.26
N TYR A 113 21.92 1.89 14.54
CA TYR A 113 23.04 2.24 15.42
C TYR A 113 23.88 1.01 15.78
N THR A 114 25.20 1.20 15.81
CA THR A 114 26.12 0.21 16.40
C THR A 114 26.16 0.40 17.92
N GLN A 115 26.01 -0.68 18.70
CA GLN A 115 26.11 -0.63 20.15
C GLN A 115 27.45 -0.05 20.60
N ASP A 116 27.42 0.74 21.68
CA ASP A 116 28.58 1.35 22.33
C ASP A 116 29.44 2.27 21.46
N LYS A 117 28.92 2.76 20.32
CA LYS A 117 29.58 3.75 19.45
C LYS A 117 28.80 5.06 19.37
N LEU A 118 29.51 6.16 19.09
CA LEU A 118 28.90 7.48 18.88
C LEU A 118 27.91 7.46 17.72
N CYS A 119 28.32 6.94 16.56
CA CYS A 119 27.48 6.68 15.39
C CYS A 119 26.66 7.91 14.95
N TYR A 120 27.33 8.91 14.39
CA TYR A 120 26.74 10.09 13.76
C TYR A 120 26.18 9.73 12.38
N LEU A 121 24.86 9.59 12.29
CA LEU A 121 24.15 9.28 11.05
C LEU A 121 23.99 10.51 10.16
N THR A 122 24.22 10.35 8.85
CA THR A 122 24.04 11.42 7.87
C THR A 122 22.59 11.92 7.81
N GLU A 123 21.64 11.03 8.04
CA GLU A 123 20.19 11.30 8.01
C GLU A 123 19.74 12.23 9.15
N ILE A 124 20.44 12.17 10.30
CA ILE A 124 20.18 13.07 11.42
C ILE A 124 20.68 14.47 11.09
N LEU A 125 21.89 14.60 10.54
CA LEU A 125 22.40 15.89 10.09
C LEU A 125 21.54 16.47 8.96
N ASP A 126 21.10 15.63 8.03
CA ASP A 126 20.24 16.02 6.93
C ASP A 126 18.90 16.59 7.42
N SER A 127 18.28 15.89 8.37
CA SER A 127 17.04 16.35 9.01
C SER A 127 17.22 17.68 9.74
N ALA A 128 18.38 17.90 10.37
CA ALA A 128 18.70 19.16 11.05
C ALA A 128 18.88 20.33 10.07
N GLN A 129 19.57 20.13 8.94
CA GLN A 129 19.79 21.19 7.94
C GLN A 129 18.53 21.53 7.14
N GLU A 130 17.68 20.54 6.88
CA GLU A 130 16.42 20.79 6.19
C GLU A 130 15.44 21.53 7.07
N GLY A 131 15.41 21.22 8.37
CA GLY A 131 14.64 21.97 9.36
C GLY A 131 13.15 22.00 9.05
N PHE A 132 12.63 20.93 8.41
CA PHE A 132 11.23 20.87 8.01
C PHE A 132 10.31 21.03 9.24
N PRO A 133 9.40 22.01 9.28
CA PRO A 133 8.56 22.25 10.45
C PRO A 133 7.44 21.22 10.60
N TYR A 134 7.15 20.42 9.57
CA TYR A 134 6.09 19.43 9.57
C TYR A 134 6.34 18.30 8.58
N LEU A 135 5.66 17.18 8.82
CA LEU A 135 5.54 16.03 7.92
C LEU A 135 4.08 15.83 7.51
N TRP A 136 3.87 15.31 6.30
CA TRP A 136 2.57 14.84 5.84
C TRP A 136 2.57 13.33 5.83
N VAL A 137 1.69 12.73 6.64
CA VAL A 137 1.53 11.27 6.71
C VAL A 137 0.04 10.96 6.61
N ASN A 138 -0.35 10.08 5.68
CA ASN A 138 -1.75 9.68 5.48
C ASN A 138 -2.71 10.88 5.27
N SER A 139 -2.26 11.89 4.52
CA SER A 139 -2.99 13.15 4.26
C SER A 139 -3.20 14.03 5.50
N GLU A 140 -2.49 13.76 6.60
CA GLU A 140 -2.51 14.57 7.82
C GLU A 140 -1.18 15.26 8.06
N LYS A 141 -1.25 16.50 8.53
CA LYS A 141 -0.09 17.32 8.87
C LYS A 141 0.32 17.11 10.33
N TYR A 142 1.56 16.70 10.54
CA TYR A 142 2.19 16.57 11.86
C TYR A 142 3.29 17.61 11.98
N SER A 143 3.20 18.50 12.96
CA SER A 143 4.21 19.55 13.16
C SER A 143 5.20 19.12 14.25
N PHE A 144 6.49 19.35 14.00
CA PHE A 144 7.51 19.19 15.04
C PHE A 144 7.40 20.32 16.07
N THR A 145 7.84 20.06 17.29
CA THR A 145 7.88 21.09 18.31
C THR A 145 8.96 22.13 18.00
N THR A 146 8.80 23.34 18.56
CA THR A 146 9.82 24.39 18.45
C THR A 146 11.15 23.94 19.04
N GLU A 147 11.13 23.12 20.09
CA GLU A 147 12.33 22.57 20.73
C GLU A 147 13.16 21.71 19.77
N VAL A 148 12.52 20.85 18.97
CA VAL A 148 13.21 20.06 17.93
C VAL A 148 13.84 20.97 16.88
N LEU A 149 13.09 21.97 16.39
CA LEU A 149 13.56 22.87 15.33
C LEU A 149 14.72 23.76 15.78
N GLU A 150 14.65 24.29 17.00
CA GLU A 150 15.73 25.08 17.61
C GLU A 150 16.97 24.21 17.86
N SER A 151 16.79 22.99 18.36
CA SER A 151 17.88 22.04 18.56
C SER A 151 18.57 21.66 17.24
N GLY A 152 17.79 21.45 16.17
CA GLY A 152 18.33 21.18 14.83
C GLY A 152 19.11 22.36 14.26
N SER A 153 18.56 23.57 14.39
CA SER A 153 19.25 24.81 13.98
C SER A 153 20.60 24.98 14.71
N LYS A 154 20.61 24.71 16.02
CA LYS A 154 21.82 24.75 16.85
C LYS A 154 22.84 23.69 16.41
N LEU A 155 22.40 22.47 16.10
CA LEU A 155 23.30 21.41 15.61
C LEU A 155 24.00 21.83 14.30
N VAL A 156 23.25 22.39 13.36
CA VAL A 156 23.79 22.87 12.08
C VAL A 156 24.79 24.01 12.28
N GLU A 157 24.48 24.97 13.15
CA GLU A 157 25.41 26.05 13.52
C GLU A 157 26.72 25.50 14.10
N VAL A 158 26.64 24.55 15.04
CA VAL A 158 27.82 23.93 15.62
C VAL A 158 28.58 23.10 14.59
N PHE A 159 27.90 22.43 13.65
CA PHE A 159 28.57 21.72 12.56
C PHE A 159 29.39 22.66 11.67
N TYR A 160 28.87 23.84 11.32
CA TYR A 160 29.66 24.86 10.60
C TYR A 160 30.83 25.37 11.43
N LYS A 161 30.61 25.59 12.73
CA LYS A 161 31.66 25.99 13.66
C LYS A 161 32.77 24.94 13.73
N VAL A 162 32.42 23.65 13.72
CA VAL A 162 33.38 22.54 13.69
C VAL A 162 34.30 22.65 12.49
N GLN A 163 33.73 22.84 11.29
CA GLN A 163 34.52 22.97 10.06
C GLN A 163 35.39 24.22 10.06
N HIS A 164 34.86 25.35 10.52
CA HIS A 164 35.60 26.61 10.58
C HIS A 164 36.80 26.50 11.52
N VAL A 165 36.59 25.94 12.72
CA VAL A 165 37.66 25.77 13.71
C VAL A 165 38.69 24.75 13.21
N ILE A 166 38.28 23.61 12.63
CA ILE A 166 39.21 22.64 12.04
C ILE A 166 40.10 23.30 10.97
N ARG A 167 39.50 24.10 10.08
CA ARG A 167 40.24 24.84 9.05
C ARG A 167 41.21 25.85 9.65
N HIS A 168 40.76 26.61 10.65
CA HIS A 168 41.60 27.59 11.35
C HIS A 168 42.77 26.93 12.07
N MET A 169 42.52 25.85 12.82
CA MET A 169 43.55 25.10 13.57
C MET A 169 44.55 24.42 12.64
N TYR A 170 44.09 23.84 11.53
CA TYR A 170 45.02 23.28 10.56
C TYR A 170 45.88 24.39 9.91
N THR A 171 45.27 25.50 9.50
CA THR A 171 46.00 26.62 8.86
C THR A 171 47.02 27.25 9.82
N SER A 172 46.70 27.36 11.11
CA SER A 172 47.63 27.90 12.11
C SER A 172 48.84 26.99 12.33
N THR A 173 48.73 25.68 12.08
CA THR A 173 49.87 24.75 12.12
C THR A 173 50.80 24.85 10.89
N LEU A 174 50.38 25.57 9.85
CA LEU A 174 51.20 25.88 8.68
C LEU A 174 52.00 27.17 8.85
N GLN A 175 51.53 28.08 9.71
CA GLN A 175 52.20 29.34 10.01
C GLN A 175 53.10 29.14 11.25
N GLU A 176 54.42 29.23 11.09
CA GLU A 176 55.37 29.17 12.20
C GLU A 176 55.21 30.39 13.11
N SER A 177 54.27 30.31 14.05
CA SER A 177 54.05 31.34 15.07
C SER A 177 54.87 31.02 16.32
N PRO A 178 55.58 32.02 16.89
CA PRO A 178 56.29 31.85 18.17
C PRO A 178 55.33 31.57 19.35
N ASP A 179 54.03 31.84 19.21
CA ASP A 179 53.00 31.61 20.24
C ASP A 179 52.28 30.25 20.07
N PHE A 180 52.80 29.35 19.24
CA PHE A 180 52.22 28.03 19.03
C PHE A 180 52.25 27.20 20.32
N SER A 181 51.10 26.65 20.72
CA SER A 181 50.98 25.75 21.86
C SER A 181 50.09 24.57 21.52
N ILE A 182 50.64 23.35 21.62
CA ILE A 182 49.90 22.10 21.39
C ILE A 182 48.72 21.98 22.35
N SER A 183 48.96 22.33 23.63
CA SER A 183 47.94 22.19 24.67
C SER A 183 46.72 23.05 24.39
N LYS A 184 46.92 24.26 23.85
CA LYS A 184 45.82 25.16 23.50
C LYS A 184 44.98 24.60 22.35
N ILE A 185 45.62 24.13 21.27
CA ILE A 185 44.93 23.53 20.13
C ILE A 185 44.13 22.29 20.57
N LYS A 186 44.76 21.41 21.35
CA LYS A 186 44.09 20.21 21.88
C LYS A 186 42.87 20.57 22.73
N GLN A 187 42.99 21.56 23.60
CA GLN A 187 41.89 22.00 24.45
C GLN A 187 40.74 22.63 23.64
N GLU A 188 41.05 23.43 22.63
CA GLU A 188 40.04 24.06 21.77
C GLU A 188 39.30 23.03 20.89
N ILE A 189 40.02 22.06 20.30
CA ILE A 189 39.41 20.94 19.58
C ILE A 189 38.55 20.10 20.53
N LYS A 190 39.04 19.84 21.74
CA LYS A 190 38.30 19.08 22.75
C LYS A 190 36.97 19.74 23.11
N PHE A 191 37.00 21.01 23.48
CA PHE A 191 35.79 21.78 23.80
C PHE A 191 34.79 21.81 22.63
N LEU A 192 35.29 21.95 21.41
CA LEU A 192 34.47 21.95 20.20
C LEU A 192 33.78 20.60 19.96
N LEU A 193 34.51 19.49 20.10
CA LEU A 193 33.96 18.14 19.91
C LEU A 193 32.98 17.77 21.02
N GLU A 194 33.24 18.15 22.27
CA GLU A 194 32.29 17.99 23.40
C GLU A 194 31.00 18.77 23.11
N SER A 195 31.10 20.04 22.71
CA SER A 195 29.95 20.87 22.37
C SER A 195 29.16 20.32 21.18
N PHE A 196 29.84 19.79 20.15
CA PHE A 196 29.19 19.16 19.00
C PHE A 196 28.43 17.90 19.41
N ASP A 197 29.08 17.02 20.17
CA ASP A 197 28.48 15.78 20.66
C ASP A 197 27.24 16.03 21.53
N GLU A 198 27.31 17.00 22.44
CA GLU A 198 26.17 17.42 23.27
C GLU A 198 24.99 17.89 22.42
N THR A 199 25.24 18.78 21.45
CA THR A 199 24.17 19.26 20.56
C THR A 199 23.61 18.17 19.66
N TRP A 200 24.45 17.23 19.21
CA TRP A 200 24.03 16.09 18.41
C TRP A 200 23.08 15.20 19.20
N VAL A 201 23.47 14.80 20.41
CA VAL A 201 22.66 13.96 21.30
C VAL A 201 21.32 14.61 21.60
N ASN A 202 21.32 15.92 21.88
CA ASN A 202 20.08 16.63 22.18
C ASN A 202 19.12 16.61 20.99
N PHE A 203 19.60 16.93 19.77
CA PHE A 203 18.76 16.89 18.58
C PHE A 203 18.31 15.48 18.22
N GLU A 204 19.22 14.49 18.17
CA GLU A 204 18.90 13.10 17.82
C GLU A 204 17.81 12.54 18.74
N LYS A 205 17.95 12.75 20.06
CA LYS A 205 16.99 12.28 21.06
C LYS A 205 15.61 12.90 20.86
N LEU A 206 15.53 14.22 20.67
CA LEU A 206 14.25 14.92 20.51
C LEU A 206 13.59 14.56 19.18
N TYR A 207 14.35 14.61 18.09
CA TYR A 207 13.88 14.36 16.74
C TYR A 207 13.38 12.93 16.55
N VAL A 208 14.17 11.91 16.92
CA VAL A 208 13.78 10.51 16.76
C VAL A 208 12.57 10.17 17.65
N LYS A 209 12.50 10.73 18.86
CA LYS A 209 11.34 10.56 19.73
C LYS A 209 10.06 11.12 19.09
N GLU A 210 10.11 12.33 18.54
CA GLU A 210 8.94 12.91 17.87
C GLU A 210 8.56 12.16 16.60
N LEU A 211 9.54 11.68 15.82
CA LEU A 211 9.25 10.79 14.70
C LEU A 211 8.49 9.55 15.16
N MET A 212 8.97 8.86 16.19
CA MET A 212 8.28 7.70 16.75
C MET A 212 6.84 8.01 17.20
N ASP A 213 6.62 9.18 17.82
CA ASP A 213 5.27 9.63 18.24
C ASP A 213 4.37 9.93 17.04
N ILE A 214 4.90 10.55 15.98
CA ILE A 214 4.18 10.80 14.71
C ILE A 214 3.81 9.49 14.05
N GLU A 215 4.76 8.56 13.93
CA GLU A 215 4.52 7.25 13.34
C GLU A 215 3.47 6.45 14.12
N ALA A 216 3.52 6.46 15.45
CA ALA A 216 2.52 5.79 16.29
C ALA A 216 1.12 6.37 16.06
N LYS A 217 1.00 7.69 15.93
CA LYS A 217 -0.26 8.36 15.58
C LYS A 217 -0.72 8.05 14.16
N ALA A 218 0.19 7.94 13.21
CA ALA A 218 -0.13 7.57 11.82
C ALA A 218 -0.66 6.13 11.73
N ARG A 219 -0.13 5.20 12.53
CA ARG A 219 -0.59 3.81 12.62
C ARG A 219 -1.86 3.62 13.49
N ARG A 220 -2.44 4.69 14.04
CA ARG A 220 -3.57 4.58 15.01
C ARG A 220 -4.76 3.77 14.48
N PHE A 221 -5.06 3.84 13.18
CA PHE A 221 -6.17 3.09 12.60
C PHE A 221 -5.89 1.59 12.60
N ILE A 222 -4.64 1.18 12.38
CA ILE A 222 -4.21 -0.22 12.51
C ILE A 222 -4.33 -0.67 13.97
N PHE A 223 -3.86 0.13 14.93
CA PHE A 223 -4.03 -0.18 16.36
C PHE A 223 -5.50 -0.33 16.76
N GLN A 224 -6.38 0.56 16.28
CA GLN A 224 -7.82 0.48 16.52
C GLN A 224 -8.42 -0.80 15.91
N ALA A 225 -8.07 -1.14 14.67
CA ALA A 225 -8.54 -2.35 14.02
C ALA A 225 -8.10 -3.60 14.78
N ILE A 226 -6.82 -3.69 15.17
CA ILE A 226 -6.29 -4.81 15.97
C ILE A 226 -7.05 -4.96 17.29
N ALA A 227 -7.27 -3.86 18.02
CA ALA A 227 -8.00 -3.90 19.29
C ALA A 227 -9.44 -4.43 19.11
N ILE A 228 -10.17 -3.94 18.10
CA ILE A 228 -11.52 -4.39 17.81
C ILE A 228 -11.53 -5.88 17.40
N ASP A 229 -10.57 -6.34 16.60
CA ASP A 229 -10.49 -7.76 16.22
C ASP A 229 -10.24 -8.66 17.44
N LYS A 230 -9.40 -8.24 18.40
CA LYS A 230 -9.19 -8.99 19.65
C LYS A 230 -10.46 -9.13 20.48
N ASP A 231 -11.24 -8.06 20.59
CA ASP A 231 -12.51 -8.09 21.30
C ASP A 231 -13.50 -9.02 20.59
N MET A 232 -13.57 -8.95 19.26
CA MET A 232 -14.37 -9.87 18.44
C MET A 232 -13.96 -11.34 18.66
N GLN A 233 -12.65 -11.64 18.60
CA GLN A 233 -12.12 -12.99 18.85
C GLN A 233 -12.46 -13.48 20.26
N SER A 234 -12.36 -12.62 21.26
CA SER A 234 -12.68 -12.96 22.65
C SER A 234 -14.14 -13.38 22.82
N ILE A 235 -15.06 -12.72 22.10
CA ILE A 235 -16.47 -13.11 22.06
C ILE A 235 -16.64 -14.43 21.30
N GLU A 236 -15.99 -14.60 20.15
CA GLU A 236 -16.05 -15.82 19.33
C GLU A 236 -15.60 -17.06 20.14
N ILE A 237 -14.48 -16.96 20.85
CA ILE A 237 -13.96 -18.03 21.71
C ILE A 237 -14.95 -18.35 22.84
N ARG A 238 -15.48 -17.32 23.51
CA ARG A 238 -16.43 -17.51 24.62
C ARG A 238 -17.72 -18.20 24.18
N GLU A 239 -18.28 -17.80 23.04
CA GLU A 239 -19.52 -18.41 22.53
C GLU A 239 -19.25 -19.82 21.97
N LYS A 240 -18.09 -20.05 21.36
CA LYS A 240 -17.66 -21.40 20.93
C LYS A 240 -17.52 -22.37 22.10
N LEU A 241 -16.98 -21.92 23.23
CA LEU A 241 -16.92 -22.70 24.48
C LEU A 241 -18.31 -23.03 25.05
N ARG A 242 -19.32 -22.21 24.77
CA ARG A 242 -20.73 -22.46 25.10
C ARG A 242 -21.44 -23.37 24.10
N GLY A 243 -20.73 -23.91 23.11
CA GLY A 243 -21.28 -24.77 22.06
C GLY A 243 -22.04 -24.00 20.97
N LYS A 244 -22.00 -22.67 20.95
CA LYS A 244 -22.61 -21.88 19.87
C LYS A 244 -21.64 -21.75 18.71
N ILE A 245 -22.06 -22.25 17.55
CA ILE A 245 -21.29 -22.16 16.30
C ILE A 245 -21.40 -20.76 15.68
N LEU A 246 -22.54 -20.09 15.89
CA LEU A 246 -22.84 -18.81 15.26
C LEU A 246 -22.98 -17.70 16.30
N VAL A 247 -22.15 -16.66 16.17
CA VAL A 247 -22.15 -15.50 17.07
C VAL A 247 -23.05 -14.41 16.48
N THR A 248 -24.18 -14.17 17.15
CA THR A 248 -25.20 -13.19 16.73
C THR A 248 -25.56 -12.20 17.84
N SER A 249 -24.72 -12.10 18.87
CA SER A 249 -24.95 -11.12 19.93
C SER A 249 -24.86 -9.70 19.36
N ASP A 250 -25.74 -8.81 19.82
CA ASP A 250 -25.77 -7.40 19.38
C ASP A 250 -24.41 -6.73 19.58
N ASN A 251 -23.72 -7.06 20.66
CA ASN A 251 -22.36 -6.57 20.93
C ASN A 251 -21.36 -6.98 19.83
N TYR A 252 -21.41 -8.22 19.35
CA TYR A 252 -20.54 -8.68 18.27
C TYR A 252 -20.86 -7.99 16.93
N ILE A 253 -22.14 -7.74 16.65
CA ILE A 253 -22.58 -6.99 15.46
C ILE A 253 -22.10 -5.52 15.55
N GLN A 254 -22.16 -4.91 16.74
CA GLN A 254 -21.63 -3.57 16.96
C GLN A 254 -20.12 -3.50 16.73
N LEU A 255 -19.35 -4.49 17.21
CA LEU A 255 -17.92 -4.57 16.95
C LEU A 255 -17.61 -4.75 15.46
N LYS A 256 -18.37 -5.59 14.73
CA LYS A 256 -18.27 -5.68 13.26
C LYS A 256 -18.50 -4.32 12.60
N SER A 257 -19.52 -3.59 13.05
CA SER A 257 -19.82 -2.25 12.54
C SER A 257 -18.67 -1.27 12.77
N GLN A 258 -18.08 -1.29 13.96
CA GLN A 258 -16.92 -0.47 14.28
C GLN A 258 -15.70 -0.88 13.44
N PHE A 259 -15.46 -2.19 13.27
CA PHE A 259 -14.35 -2.70 12.46
C PHE A 259 -14.47 -2.25 10.99
N CYS A 260 -15.65 -2.39 10.37
CA CYS A 260 -15.90 -1.88 9.01
C CYS A 260 -15.65 -0.37 8.90
N LYS A 261 -16.08 0.42 9.89
CA LYS A 261 -15.79 1.88 9.92
C LYS A 261 -14.29 2.17 9.99
N VAL A 262 -13.51 1.37 10.71
CA VAL A 262 -12.05 1.52 10.77
C VAL A 262 -11.42 1.10 9.45
N ILE A 263 -11.87 -0.01 8.82
CA ILE A 263 -11.42 -0.39 7.47
C ILE A 263 -11.66 0.75 6.49
N ALA A 264 -12.84 1.39 6.52
CA ALA A 264 -13.16 2.50 5.63
C ALA A 264 -12.20 3.70 5.82
N LYS A 265 -11.83 4.02 7.06
CA LYS A 265 -10.82 5.05 7.36
C LYS A 265 -9.42 4.67 6.88
N ILE A 266 -9.05 3.39 6.99
CA ILE A 266 -7.79 2.89 6.44
C ILE A 266 -7.81 3.00 4.92
N ASN A 267 -8.93 2.62 4.28
CA ASN A 267 -9.13 2.69 2.84
C ASN A 267 -8.95 4.13 2.32
N SER A 268 -9.54 5.12 2.99
CA SER A 268 -9.46 6.52 2.56
C SER A 268 -8.05 7.12 2.58
N VAL A 269 -7.10 6.52 3.32
CA VAL A 269 -5.72 7.03 3.41
C VAL A 269 -4.69 6.13 2.74
N ALA A 270 -4.98 4.84 2.58
CA ALA A 270 -4.05 3.86 2.02
C ALA A 270 -4.36 3.55 0.55
N ASN A 271 -5.64 3.47 0.16
CA ASN A 271 -6.05 3.14 -1.21
C ASN A 271 -6.12 4.41 -2.07
N VAL A 272 -4.95 4.99 -2.36
CA VAL A 272 -4.83 6.26 -3.10
C VAL A 272 -4.98 6.06 -4.62
N GLU A 273 -4.66 4.86 -5.13
CA GLU A 273 -4.80 4.53 -6.55
C GLU A 273 -6.21 4.04 -6.92
N GLY A 274 -6.94 3.46 -5.96
CA GLY A 274 -8.35 3.11 -6.09
C GLY A 274 -9.29 4.28 -5.79
N LYS A 275 -10.50 3.98 -5.30
CA LYS A 275 -11.48 5.04 -4.99
C LYS A 275 -11.28 5.63 -3.60
N GLY A 276 -10.61 4.91 -2.69
CA GLY A 276 -10.32 5.40 -1.33
C GLY A 276 -11.60 5.72 -0.55
N ARG A 277 -12.65 4.93 -0.72
CA ARG A 277 -13.95 5.15 -0.06
C ARG A 277 -13.86 5.09 1.47
N ASP A 278 -14.55 6.01 2.14
CA ASP A 278 -14.69 6.07 3.60
C ASP A 278 -16.06 5.59 4.11
N ASP A 279 -16.94 5.13 3.21
CA ASP A 279 -18.33 4.74 3.48
C ASP A 279 -18.58 3.21 3.46
N LEU A 280 -17.52 2.41 3.64
CA LEU A 280 -17.58 0.94 3.64
C LEU A 280 -18.33 0.39 4.88
N GLY A 281 -19.65 0.39 4.81
CA GLY A 281 -20.55 0.00 5.90
C GLY A 281 -20.69 -1.51 6.12
N VAL A 282 -21.18 -1.88 7.31
CA VAL A 282 -21.39 -3.27 7.75
C VAL A 282 -22.64 -3.93 7.15
N ASN A 283 -23.58 -3.13 6.65
CA ASN A 283 -24.84 -3.57 6.07
C ASN A 283 -24.65 -4.65 4.99
N ILE A 284 -23.68 -4.47 4.11
CA ILE A 284 -23.39 -5.42 3.02
C ILE A 284 -22.85 -6.74 3.58
N LEU A 285 -21.99 -6.69 4.59
CA LEU A 285 -21.46 -7.88 5.25
C LEU A 285 -22.58 -8.68 5.94
N LEU A 286 -23.47 -8.00 6.66
CA LEU A 286 -24.62 -8.65 7.31
C LEU A 286 -25.57 -9.27 6.29
N GLU A 287 -25.82 -8.57 5.19
CA GLU A 287 -26.67 -9.08 4.11
C GLU A 287 -26.04 -10.30 3.43
N ALA A 288 -24.75 -10.26 3.13
CA ALA A 288 -23.99 -11.38 2.61
C ALA A 288 -24.02 -12.60 3.56
N GLU A 289 -23.86 -12.39 4.88
CA GLU A 289 -24.02 -13.44 5.87
C GLU A 289 -25.43 -14.03 5.87
N GLY A 290 -26.46 -13.19 5.76
CA GLY A 290 -27.85 -13.62 5.63
C GLY A 290 -28.10 -14.45 4.36
N ILE A 291 -27.56 -14.00 3.23
CA ILE A 291 -27.65 -14.70 1.94
C ILE A 291 -27.05 -16.09 2.04
N THR A 292 -25.85 -16.22 2.61
CA THR A 292 -25.18 -17.53 2.70
C THR A 292 -25.91 -18.55 3.58
N ARG A 293 -26.88 -18.11 4.39
CA ARG A 293 -27.76 -18.99 5.18
C ARG A 293 -29.07 -19.34 4.46
N ARG A 294 -29.60 -18.44 3.64
CA ARG A 294 -30.93 -18.59 3.01
C ARG A 294 -30.88 -19.03 1.55
N VAL A 295 -29.76 -18.80 0.86
CA VAL A 295 -29.56 -19.15 -0.55
C VAL A 295 -28.66 -20.36 -0.67
N THR A 296 -29.17 -21.42 -1.30
CA THR A 296 -28.38 -22.63 -1.58
C THR A 296 -27.58 -22.49 -2.88
N LYS A 297 -26.57 -23.35 -3.09
CA LYS A 297 -25.76 -23.29 -4.33
C LYS A 297 -26.59 -23.64 -5.56
N GLU A 298 -27.62 -24.46 -5.38
CA GLU A 298 -28.56 -24.91 -6.41
C GLU A 298 -29.56 -23.82 -6.79
N GLN A 299 -29.79 -22.85 -5.90
CA GLN A 299 -30.66 -21.71 -6.19
C GLN A 299 -29.95 -20.62 -6.98
N SER A 300 -28.70 -20.31 -6.62
CA SER A 300 -27.83 -19.39 -7.35
C SER A 300 -26.41 -19.54 -6.84
N LYS A 301 -25.53 -20.10 -7.67
CA LYS A 301 -24.10 -20.15 -7.41
C LYS A 301 -23.51 -18.73 -7.43
N ALA A 302 -23.88 -17.91 -8.41
CA ALA A 302 -23.38 -16.54 -8.56
C ALA A 302 -23.58 -15.67 -7.31
N VAL A 303 -24.82 -15.58 -6.82
CA VAL A 303 -25.15 -14.74 -5.67
C VAL A 303 -24.48 -15.26 -4.40
N ARG A 304 -24.38 -16.58 -4.27
CA ARG A 304 -23.70 -17.21 -3.13
C ARG A 304 -22.20 -16.97 -3.15
N THR A 305 -21.53 -17.11 -4.30
CA THR A 305 -20.11 -16.82 -4.47
C THR A 305 -19.80 -15.36 -4.16
N LEU A 306 -20.62 -14.41 -4.62
CA LEU A 306 -20.46 -12.99 -4.29
C LEU A 306 -20.56 -12.75 -2.78
N ALA A 307 -21.56 -13.33 -2.12
CA ALA A 307 -21.74 -13.21 -0.67
C ALA A 307 -20.58 -13.86 0.12
N ASP A 308 -20.10 -15.03 -0.31
CA ASP A 308 -18.95 -15.69 0.30
C ASP A 308 -17.64 -14.93 0.05
N SER A 309 -17.47 -14.28 -1.10
CA SER A 309 -16.31 -13.42 -1.40
C SER A 309 -16.24 -12.21 -0.45
N ILE A 310 -17.36 -11.52 -0.23
CA ILE A 310 -17.46 -10.39 0.73
C ILE A 310 -17.05 -10.83 2.14
N LYS A 311 -17.58 -11.98 2.60
CA LYS A 311 -17.22 -12.55 3.91
C LYS A 311 -15.75 -12.94 3.98
N THR A 312 -15.23 -13.56 2.94
CA THR A 312 -13.84 -14.00 2.87
C THR A 312 -12.89 -12.81 2.95
N ASN A 313 -13.16 -11.73 2.21
CA ASN A 313 -12.34 -10.52 2.25
C ASN A 313 -12.39 -9.82 3.60
N PHE A 314 -13.55 -9.82 4.27
CA PHE A 314 -13.64 -9.37 5.66
C PHE A 314 -12.75 -10.21 6.60
N GLN A 315 -12.70 -11.54 6.44
CA GLN A 315 -11.82 -12.40 7.25
C GLN A 315 -10.34 -12.20 6.92
N LYS A 316 -9.98 -12.08 5.63
CA LYS A 316 -8.60 -11.73 5.21
C LYS A 316 -8.14 -10.43 5.89
N PHE A 317 -9.01 -9.43 6.00
CA PHE A 317 -8.71 -8.19 6.73
C PHE A 317 -8.37 -8.44 8.20
N ARG A 318 -9.17 -9.26 8.87
CA ARG A 318 -8.92 -9.64 10.27
C ARG A 318 -7.60 -10.40 10.42
N GLU A 319 -7.33 -11.33 9.51
CA GLU A 319 -6.06 -12.08 9.47
C GLU A 319 -4.85 -11.15 9.27
N GLN A 320 -4.97 -10.15 8.39
CA GLN A 320 -3.91 -9.16 8.20
C GLN A 320 -3.68 -8.32 9.47
N MET A 321 -4.73 -7.92 10.18
CA MET A 321 -4.58 -7.22 11.46
C MET A 321 -3.85 -8.09 12.50
N ARG A 322 -4.11 -9.40 12.54
CA ARG A 322 -3.38 -10.34 13.43
C ARG A 322 -1.91 -10.45 13.05
N LYS A 323 -1.59 -10.45 11.75
CA LYS A 323 -0.20 -10.40 11.27
C LYS A 323 0.50 -9.14 11.75
N TYR A 324 -0.17 -7.98 11.63
CA TYR A 324 0.37 -6.70 12.09
C TYR A 324 0.49 -6.59 13.61
N GLU A 325 -0.37 -7.25 14.38
CA GLU A 325 -0.22 -7.32 15.83
C GLU A 325 1.12 -7.93 16.24
N GLY A 326 1.58 -8.96 15.52
CA GLY A 326 2.85 -9.62 15.82
C GLY A 326 4.07 -8.73 15.61
N ASN A 327 4.00 -7.76 14.69
CA ASN A 327 5.11 -6.84 14.41
C ASN A 327 4.64 -5.53 13.77
N ILE A 328 4.03 -4.65 14.56
CA ILE A 328 3.47 -3.39 14.05
C ILE A 328 4.53 -2.39 13.57
N GLU A 329 5.78 -2.53 14.05
CA GLU A 329 6.89 -1.67 13.62
C GLU A 329 7.27 -1.88 12.14
N MET A 330 6.94 -3.05 11.56
CA MET A 330 7.12 -3.33 10.12
C MET A 330 6.03 -2.72 9.23
N VAL A 331 4.94 -2.23 9.82
CA VAL A 331 3.91 -1.52 9.06
C VAL A 331 4.44 -0.12 8.76
N ASP A 332 4.56 0.24 7.50
CA ASP A 332 4.96 1.58 7.11
C ASP A 332 3.91 2.58 7.63
N PRO A 333 4.30 3.63 8.39
CA PRO A 333 3.38 4.67 8.87
C PRO A 333 2.56 5.32 7.75
N GLN A 334 3.16 5.45 6.56
CA GLN A 334 2.50 5.89 5.35
C GLN A 334 1.78 4.69 4.73
N LEU A 335 0.49 4.55 5.06
CA LEU A 335 -0.23 3.28 4.89
C LEU A 335 -0.31 2.82 3.43
N LYS A 336 -0.31 3.74 2.46
CA LYS A 336 -0.25 3.45 1.01
C LYS A 336 0.99 2.66 0.58
N ASN A 337 2.07 2.68 1.36
CA ASN A 337 3.31 1.96 1.04
C ASN A 337 3.22 0.46 1.43
N ASN A 338 2.18 0.06 2.17
CA ASN A 338 1.98 -1.33 2.57
C ASN A 338 1.21 -2.07 1.46
N THR A 339 1.91 -2.62 0.48
CA THR A 339 1.33 -3.26 -0.71
C THR A 339 0.27 -4.32 -0.38
N GLU A 340 0.56 -5.24 0.53
CA GLU A 340 -0.38 -6.28 0.97
C GLU A 340 -1.70 -5.70 1.53
N LEU A 341 -1.61 -4.57 2.24
CA LEU A 341 -2.80 -3.88 2.78
C LEU A 341 -3.58 -3.22 1.65
N VAL A 342 -2.89 -2.54 0.73
CA VAL A 342 -3.52 -1.83 -0.40
C VAL A 342 -4.24 -2.81 -1.33
N ASP A 343 -3.60 -3.92 -1.70
CA ASP A 343 -4.22 -4.96 -2.54
C ASP A 343 -5.51 -5.50 -1.90
N LEU A 344 -5.46 -5.75 -0.60
CA LEU A 344 -6.60 -6.23 0.17
C LEU A 344 -7.73 -5.20 0.25
N LEU A 345 -7.40 -3.91 0.39
CA LEU A 345 -8.37 -2.80 0.38
C LEU A 345 -9.06 -2.68 -0.97
N ILE A 346 -8.30 -2.75 -2.07
CA ILE A 346 -8.85 -2.72 -3.44
C ILE A 346 -9.80 -3.90 -3.65
N GLU A 347 -9.41 -5.11 -3.23
CA GLU A 347 -10.25 -6.30 -3.35
C GLU A 347 -11.55 -6.16 -2.54
N TYR A 348 -11.45 -5.67 -1.30
CA TYR A 348 -12.60 -5.48 -0.42
C TYR A 348 -13.54 -4.38 -0.93
N GLU A 349 -13.01 -3.23 -1.34
CA GLU A 349 -13.78 -2.14 -1.94
C GLU A 349 -14.54 -2.63 -3.18
N THR A 350 -13.87 -3.38 -4.07
CA THR A 350 -14.49 -3.93 -5.28
C THR A 350 -15.64 -4.89 -4.97
N GLN A 351 -15.45 -5.82 -4.03
CA GLN A 351 -16.51 -6.76 -3.66
C GLN A 351 -17.64 -6.08 -2.90
N TRP A 352 -17.32 -5.09 -2.07
CA TRP A 352 -18.30 -4.29 -1.35
C TRP A 352 -19.19 -3.52 -2.33
N GLU A 353 -18.64 -2.89 -3.37
CA GLU A 353 -19.43 -2.18 -4.39
C GLU A 353 -20.36 -3.09 -5.20
N LYS A 354 -19.89 -4.31 -5.54
CA LYS A 354 -20.75 -5.34 -6.13
C LYS A 354 -21.87 -5.73 -5.17
N GLY A 355 -21.55 -5.93 -3.89
CA GLY A 355 -22.52 -6.18 -2.83
C GLY A 355 -23.57 -5.07 -2.71
N LEU A 356 -23.15 -3.81 -2.81
CA LEU A 356 -24.03 -2.64 -2.70
C LEU A 356 -25.03 -2.63 -3.85
N SER A 357 -24.53 -2.88 -5.05
CA SER A 357 -25.30 -2.84 -6.29
C SER A 357 -26.31 -3.98 -6.40
N TYR A 358 -25.95 -5.18 -5.94
CA TYR A 358 -26.72 -6.40 -6.23
C TYR A 358 -27.37 -7.07 -5.03
N LEU A 359 -26.84 -6.91 -3.81
CA LEU A 359 -27.36 -7.64 -2.64
C LEU A 359 -28.33 -6.81 -1.80
N LEU A 360 -28.15 -5.49 -1.74
CA LEU A 360 -28.99 -4.62 -0.92
C LEU A 360 -30.27 -4.16 -1.61
N GLU A 361 -30.27 -4.02 -2.94
CA GLU A 361 -31.46 -3.61 -3.68
C GLU A 361 -32.37 -4.83 -3.96
N PRO A 362 -33.57 -4.96 -3.36
CA PRO A 362 -34.36 -6.20 -3.43
C PRO A 362 -34.75 -6.61 -4.85
N LYS A 363 -34.97 -5.63 -5.73
CA LYS A 363 -35.30 -5.87 -7.14
C LYS A 363 -34.12 -6.49 -7.89
N LYS A 364 -32.95 -5.85 -7.82
CA LYS A 364 -31.72 -6.34 -8.47
C LYS A 364 -31.25 -7.67 -7.91
N TYR A 365 -31.36 -7.87 -6.59
CA TYR A 365 -31.09 -9.15 -5.96
C TYR A 365 -31.96 -10.26 -6.57
N THR A 366 -33.27 -10.04 -6.64
CA THR A 366 -34.21 -11.03 -7.17
C THR A 366 -34.00 -11.31 -8.66
N GLN A 367 -33.63 -10.29 -9.43
CA GLN A 367 -33.30 -10.39 -10.84
C GLN A 367 -31.99 -11.15 -11.04
N LEU A 368 -30.92 -10.82 -10.29
CA LEU A 368 -29.63 -11.50 -10.39
C LEU A 368 -29.74 -12.98 -10.01
N MET A 369 -30.49 -13.28 -8.93
CA MET A 369 -30.79 -14.65 -8.51
C MET A 369 -31.44 -15.47 -9.63
N LEU A 370 -32.47 -14.91 -10.29
CA LEU A 370 -33.14 -15.60 -11.39
C LEU A 370 -32.22 -15.72 -12.61
N PHE A 371 -31.54 -14.64 -12.96
CA PHE A 371 -30.69 -14.56 -14.14
C PHE A 371 -29.55 -15.58 -14.06
N SER A 372 -28.86 -15.66 -12.92
CA SER A 372 -27.82 -16.67 -12.71
C SER A 372 -28.40 -18.07 -12.72
N HIS A 373 -29.56 -18.29 -12.09
CA HIS A 373 -30.21 -19.61 -12.07
C HIS A 373 -30.56 -20.10 -13.48
N ILE A 374 -31.02 -19.21 -14.37
CA ILE A 374 -31.26 -19.55 -15.78
C ILE A 374 -29.96 -20.00 -16.44
N ILE A 375 -28.88 -19.24 -16.29
CA ILE A 375 -27.57 -19.58 -16.88
C ILE A 375 -27.07 -20.92 -16.34
N GLU A 376 -27.08 -21.10 -15.02
CA GLU A 376 -26.61 -22.29 -14.32
C GLU A 376 -27.39 -23.54 -14.72
N THR A 377 -28.74 -23.48 -14.71
CA THR A 377 -29.58 -24.62 -15.08
C THR A 377 -29.49 -24.96 -16.57
N THR A 378 -29.35 -23.96 -17.45
CA THR A 378 -29.11 -24.21 -18.88
C THR A 378 -27.74 -24.86 -19.09
N ALA A 379 -26.70 -24.46 -18.34
CA ALA A 379 -25.37 -25.07 -18.41
C ALA A 379 -25.37 -26.52 -17.93
N GLU A 380 -26.07 -26.81 -16.83
CA GLU A 380 -26.25 -28.18 -16.33
C GLU A 380 -26.99 -29.07 -17.34
N LYS A 381 -27.97 -28.51 -18.06
CA LYS A 381 -28.78 -29.25 -19.04
C LYS A 381 -28.04 -29.48 -20.36
N TYR A 382 -27.14 -28.59 -20.76
CA TYR A 382 -26.50 -28.61 -22.07
C TYR A 382 -24.98 -28.42 -21.99
N ILE A 383 -24.23 -29.52 -22.18
CA ILE A 383 -22.77 -29.53 -22.15
C ILE A 383 -22.15 -28.49 -23.08
N GLN A 384 -22.66 -28.34 -24.31
CA GLN A 384 -22.16 -27.34 -25.26
C GLN A 384 -22.23 -25.91 -24.71
N PHE A 385 -23.31 -25.56 -23.99
CA PHE A 385 -23.43 -24.23 -23.38
C PHE A 385 -22.52 -24.09 -22.16
N SER A 386 -22.33 -25.16 -21.39
CA SER A 386 -21.35 -25.20 -20.29
C SER A 386 -19.93 -24.92 -20.80
N GLU A 387 -19.51 -25.58 -21.88
CA GLU A 387 -18.20 -25.36 -22.51
C GLU A 387 -18.05 -23.92 -23.02
N GLN A 388 -19.09 -23.35 -23.63
CA GLN A 388 -19.12 -21.96 -24.07
C GLN A 388 -18.94 -20.98 -22.91
N LEU A 389 -19.59 -21.23 -21.76
CA LEU A 389 -19.43 -20.41 -20.56
C LEU A 389 -18.01 -20.52 -19.97
N GLU A 390 -17.47 -21.74 -19.86
CA GLU A 390 -16.13 -21.99 -19.31
C GLU A 390 -15.03 -21.35 -20.18
N CYS A 391 -15.16 -21.44 -21.51
CA CYS A 391 -14.22 -20.88 -22.46
C CYS A 391 -14.45 -19.39 -22.73
N ARG A 392 -15.49 -18.78 -22.13
CA ARG A 392 -15.92 -17.40 -22.38
C ARG A 392 -16.09 -17.11 -23.88
N ASP A 393 -16.72 -18.05 -24.59
CA ASP A 393 -17.00 -17.92 -26.02
C ASP A 393 -17.80 -16.64 -26.28
N SER A 394 -17.44 -15.90 -27.33
CA SER A 394 -18.17 -14.70 -27.75
C SER A 394 -19.66 -14.94 -27.98
N ASP A 395 -20.05 -16.17 -28.32
CA ASP A 395 -21.44 -16.55 -28.55
C ASP A 395 -22.32 -16.46 -27.29
N ILE A 396 -21.75 -16.52 -26.08
CA ILE A 396 -22.53 -16.40 -24.83
C ILE A 396 -23.16 -15.02 -24.69
N PHE A 397 -22.51 -13.97 -25.20
CA PHE A 397 -23.01 -12.59 -25.14
C PHE A 397 -24.22 -12.38 -26.06
N VAL A 398 -24.39 -13.23 -27.07
CA VAL A 398 -25.61 -13.26 -27.90
C VAL A 398 -26.65 -14.19 -27.27
N THR A 399 -26.22 -15.35 -26.81
CA THR A 399 -27.09 -16.45 -26.39
C THR A 399 -27.81 -16.15 -25.08
N ILE A 400 -27.10 -15.65 -24.06
CA ILE A 400 -27.67 -15.34 -22.74
C ILE A 400 -28.82 -14.32 -22.81
N PRO A 401 -28.68 -13.14 -23.45
CA PRO A 401 -29.82 -12.24 -23.57
C PRO A 401 -30.98 -12.83 -24.38
N CYS A 402 -30.72 -13.70 -25.35
CA CYS A 402 -31.80 -14.41 -26.04
C CYS A 402 -32.56 -15.38 -25.13
N LEU A 403 -31.87 -16.09 -24.22
CA LEU A 403 -32.51 -16.96 -23.23
C LEU A 403 -33.43 -16.16 -22.29
N ILE A 404 -33.02 -14.95 -21.90
CA ILE A 404 -33.87 -14.07 -21.08
C ILE A 404 -35.09 -13.58 -21.84
N VAL A 405 -34.95 -13.19 -23.11
CA VAL A 405 -36.10 -12.84 -23.96
C VAL A 405 -37.06 -14.04 -24.08
N LEU A 406 -36.53 -15.26 -24.25
CA LEU A 406 -37.35 -16.47 -24.29
C LEU A 406 -38.12 -16.68 -22.97
N LYS A 407 -37.48 -16.46 -21.81
CA LYS A 407 -38.16 -16.47 -20.50
C LYS A 407 -39.18 -15.35 -20.34
N HIS A 408 -38.94 -14.18 -20.93
CA HIS A 408 -39.89 -13.07 -20.89
C HIS A 408 -41.16 -13.37 -21.68
N LEU A 409 -41.08 -14.13 -22.77
CA LEU A 409 -42.26 -14.56 -23.53
C LEU A 409 -43.21 -15.45 -22.70
N GLU A 410 -42.67 -16.23 -21.76
CA GLU A 410 -43.43 -17.01 -20.77
C GLU A 410 -43.83 -16.19 -19.52
N ASN A 411 -43.40 -14.92 -19.43
CA ASN A 411 -43.53 -14.05 -18.25
C ASN A 411 -42.80 -14.59 -17.00
N GLU A 412 -41.73 -15.36 -17.21
CA GLU A 412 -40.92 -15.98 -16.14
C GLU A 412 -39.62 -15.21 -15.85
N ASP A 413 -39.36 -14.08 -16.52
CA ASP A 413 -38.10 -13.32 -16.41
C ASP A 413 -38.04 -12.36 -15.20
N LYS A 414 -39.07 -12.32 -14.36
CA LYS A 414 -39.19 -11.35 -13.24
C LYS A 414 -38.90 -9.89 -13.65
N ASN A 415 -39.34 -9.50 -14.85
CA ASN A 415 -39.16 -8.16 -15.42
C ASN A 415 -37.70 -7.76 -15.70
N ILE A 416 -36.78 -8.70 -15.87
CA ILE A 416 -35.40 -8.40 -16.33
C ILE A 416 -35.43 -7.69 -17.68
N CYS A 417 -36.21 -8.19 -18.65
CA CYS A 417 -36.31 -7.57 -19.98
C CYS A 417 -36.86 -6.16 -19.89
N LYS A 418 -37.88 -5.92 -19.07
CA LYS A 418 -38.49 -4.59 -18.89
C LYS A 418 -37.58 -3.62 -18.13
N TYR A 419 -36.69 -4.13 -17.28
CA TYR A 419 -35.69 -3.33 -16.59
C TYR A 419 -34.63 -2.81 -17.56
N PHE A 420 -34.05 -3.70 -18.35
CA PHE A 420 -32.99 -3.35 -19.32
C PHE A 420 -33.52 -2.78 -20.64
N LEU A 421 -34.81 -2.95 -20.93
CA LEU A 421 -35.48 -2.36 -22.10
C LEU A 421 -36.86 -1.78 -21.71
N PRO A 422 -36.91 -0.61 -21.05
CA PRO A 422 -38.15 0.00 -20.57
C PRO A 422 -39.19 0.30 -21.66
N MET A 423 -38.75 0.42 -22.92
CA MET A 423 -39.63 0.59 -24.10
C MET A 423 -40.62 -0.58 -24.28
N LEU A 424 -40.39 -1.73 -23.64
CA LEU A 424 -41.36 -2.84 -23.57
C LEU A 424 -42.59 -2.52 -22.71
N ASN A 425 -42.62 -1.40 -21.99
CA ASN A 425 -43.81 -0.93 -21.26
C ASN A 425 -44.57 0.18 -22.01
N ASP A 426 -44.04 0.68 -23.13
CA ASP A 426 -44.65 1.76 -23.90
C ASP A 426 -45.36 1.19 -25.13
N GLU A 427 -46.70 1.16 -25.08
CA GLU A 427 -47.51 0.60 -26.16
C GLU A 427 -47.36 1.32 -27.51
N SER A 428 -46.90 2.58 -27.47
CA SER A 428 -46.65 3.37 -28.68
C SER A 428 -45.28 3.08 -29.31
N SER A 429 -44.39 2.39 -28.59
CA SER A 429 -43.05 2.10 -29.06
C SER A 429 -43.05 1.03 -30.17
N LYS A 430 -42.19 1.24 -31.17
CA LYS A 430 -41.91 0.24 -32.20
C LYS A 430 -41.41 -1.08 -31.60
N ILE A 431 -40.63 -1.00 -30.52
CA ILE A 431 -40.09 -2.18 -29.82
C ILE A 431 -41.23 -2.99 -29.18
N TYR A 432 -42.19 -2.32 -28.54
CA TYR A 432 -43.37 -2.98 -28.00
C TYR A 432 -44.19 -3.68 -29.08
N MET A 433 -44.46 -3.02 -30.20
CA MET A 433 -45.18 -3.62 -31.33
C MET A 433 -44.44 -4.86 -31.88
N GLN A 434 -43.11 -4.79 -32.00
CA GLN A 434 -42.30 -5.94 -32.41
C GLN A 434 -42.36 -7.09 -31.40
N PHE A 435 -42.34 -6.78 -30.10
CA PHE A 435 -42.49 -7.76 -29.03
C PHE A 435 -43.87 -8.42 -29.06
N GLN A 436 -44.96 -7.68 -29.25
CA GLN A 436 -46.30 -8.27 -29.35
C GLN A 436 -46.41 -9.23 -30.53
N GLN A 437 -45.88 -8.85 -31.70
CA GLN A 437 -45.85 -9.78 -32.84
C GLN A 437 -44.98 -11.02 -32.58
N LEU A 438 -43.90 -10.89 -31.81
CA LEU A 438 -43.11 -12.06 -31.40
C LEU A 438 -43.92 -12.94 -30.44
N LYS A 439 -44.60 -12.34 -29.47
CA LYS A 439 -45.45 -13.03 -28.50
C LYS A 439 -46.58 -13.80 -29.19
N ASP A 440 -47.23 -13.21 -30.17
CA ASP A 440 -48.27 -13.88 -30.97
C ASP A 440 -47.69 -15.08 -31.75
N ASN A 441 -46.56 -14.88 -32.43
CA ASN A 441 -45.87 -15.95 -33.16
C ASN A 441 -45.47 -17.10 -32.23
N PHE A 442 -44.97 -16.77 -31.05
CA PHE A 442 -44.56 -17.73 -30.02
C PHE A 442 -45.75 -18.51 -29.45
N LEU A 443 -46.86 -17.83 -29.12
CA LEU A 443 -48.08 -18.48 -28.62
C LEU A 443 -48.71 -19.39 -29.68
N ASN A 444 -48.72 -18.95 -30.95
CA ASN A 444 -49.19 -19.78 -32.05
C ASN A 444 -48.35 -21.05 -32.22
N PHE A 445 -47.01 -20.93 -32.11
CA PHE A 445 -46.12 -22.08 -32.14
C PHE A 445 -46.36 -23.01 -30.94
N ARG A 446 -46.43 -22.45 -29.72
CA ARG A 446 -46.77 -23.20 -28.50
C ARG A 446 -48.05 -24.03 -28.64
N ASN A 447 -49.10 -23.45 -29.21
CA ASN A 447 -50.41 -24.10 -29.36
C ASN A 447 -50.41 -25.27 -30.36
N GLN A 448 -49.38 -25.40 -31.21
CA GLN A 448 -49.21 -26.52 -32.14
C GLN A 448 -48.64 -27.77 -31.46
N HIS A 449 -48.05 -27.63 -30.27
CA HIS A 449 -47.45 -28.75 -29.53
C HIS A 449 -48.35 -29.21 -28.38
N THR A 450 -48.57 -30.51 -28.26
CA THR A 450 -49.40 -31.11 -27.20
C THR A 450 -48.71 -31.15 -25.84
N LYS A 451 -47.36 -31.22 -25.81
CA LYS A 451 -46.57 -31.18 -24.57
C LYS A 451 -46.09 -29.76 -24.30
N GLN A 452 -46.42 -29.26 -23.10
CA GLN A 452 -46.11 -27.88 -22.67
C GLN A 452 -44.62 -27.51 -22.64
N TYR A 453 -43.68 -28.46 -22.76
CA TYR A 453 -42.24 -28.17 -22.69
C TYR A 453 -41.50 -28.44 -24.00
N GLU A 454 -42.18 -29.03 -24.99
CA GLU A 454 -41.55 -29.47 -26.24
C GLU A 454 -41.13 -28.29 -27.11
N TYR A 455 -42.04 -27.37 -27.37
CA TYR A 455 -41.76 -26.14 -28.13
C TYR A 455 -40.63 -25.31 -27.51
N TYR A 456 -40.62 -25.19 -26.19
CA TYR A 456 -39.62 -24.40 -25.47
C TYR A 456 -38.24 -25.04 -25.60
N ASN A 457 -38.13 -26.35 -25.40
CA ASN A 457 -36.87 -27.09 -25.56
C ASN A 457 -36.33 -27.00 -26.99
N ILE A 458 -37.21 -26.97 -28.00
CA ILE A 458 -36.82 -26.80 -29.40
C ILE A 458 -36.19 -25.42 -29.61
N LEU A 459 -36.85 -24.35 -29.15
CA LEU A 459 -36.34 -22.99 -29.26
C LEU A 459 -35.04 -22.79 -28.46
N GLU A 460 -34.98 -23.31 -27.24
CA GLU A 460 -33.80 -23.25 -26.39
C GLU A 460 -32.59 -23.95 -27.03
N LYS A 461 -32.73 -25.19 -27.49
CA LYS A 461 -31.66 -25.89 -28.22
C LYS A 461 -31.20 -25.14 -29.48
N LYS A 462 -32.15 -24.58 -30.24
CA LYS A 462 -31.83 -23.79 -31.44
C LYS A 462 -31.06 -22.50 -31.09
N LEU A 463 -31.37 -21.87 -29.94
CA LEU A 463 -30.61 -20.71 -29.42
C LEU A 463 -29.18 -21.07 -29.07
N LEU A 464 -28.98 -22.24 -28.48
CA LEU A 464 -27.66 -22.77 -28.11
C LEU A 464 -26.87 -23.33 -29.31
N GLY A 465 -27.42 -23.28 -30.53
CA GLY A 465 -26.78 -23.85 -31.72
C GLY A 465 -26.74 -25.39 -31.77
N ILE A 466 -27.55 -26.06 -30.94
CA ILE A 466 -27.64 -27.52 -30.88
C ILE A 466 -28.50 -28.03 -32.05
N GLN A 467 -27.95 -28.93 -32.86
CA GLN A 467 -28.65 -29.52 -34.00
C GLN A 467 -29.85 -30.38 -33.56
N GLN A 468 -30.93 -30.32 -34.34
CA GLN A 468 -32.14 -31.14 -34.15
C GLN A 468 -32.47 -31.82 -35.47
N ASN A 469 -32.62 -33.14 -35.44
CA ASN A 469 -32.77 -33.96 -36.65
C ASN A 469 -34.24 -34.26 -37.00
N ASP A 470 -35.18 -33.95 -36.10
CA ASP A 470 -36.57 -34.43 -36.18
C ASP A 470 -37.61 -33.31 -36.45
N ILE A 471 -37.20 -32.16 -36.99
CA ILE A 471 -38.10 -31.01 -37.24
C ILE A 471 -38.44 -30.91 -38.73
N SER A 472 -39.71 -30.68 -39.07
CA SER A 472 -40.11 -30.45 -40.46
C SER A 472 -39.59 -29.12 -41.04
N ASP A 473 -39.51 -28.99 -42.36
CA ASP A 473 -39.07 -27.75 -43.03
C ASP A 473 -39.99 -26.56 -42.71
N LEU A 474 -41.30 -26.80 -42.59
CA LEU A 474 -42.29 -25.77 -42.27
C LEU A 474 -42.11 -25.25 -40.83
N GLU A 475 -41.91 -26.15 -39.88
CA GLU A 475 -41.61 -25.80 -38.49
C GLU A 475 -40.27 -25.07 -38.39
N THR A 476 -39.27 -25.47 -39.17
CA THR A 476 -37.95 -24.81 -39.22
C THR A 476 -38.09 -23.35 -39.64
N GLN A 477 -38.88 -23.04 -40.68
CA GLN A 477 -39.12 -21.64 -41.09
C GLN A 477 -39.83 -20.82 -40.01
N GLN A 478 -40.78 -21.42 -39.28
CA GLN A 478 -41.49 -20.75 -38.19
C GLN A 478 -40.56 -20.47 -37.02
N ILE A 479 -39.74 -21.46 -36.64
CA ILE A 479 -38.69 -21.33 -35.61
C ILE A 479 -37.73 -20.21 -36.00
N ASP A 480 -37.19 -20.20 -37.22
CA ASP A 480 -36.22 -19.19 -37.65
C ASP A 480 -36.78 -17.76 -37.59
N ARG A 481 -38.08 -17.57 -37.90
CA ARG A 481 -38.76 -16.27 -37.73
C ARG A 481 -38.87 -15.83 -36.28
N ILE A 482 -39.21 -16.75 -35.37
CA ILE A 482 -39.26 -16.47 -33.92
C ILE A 482 -37.84 -16.13 -33.42
N MET A 483 -36.86 -16.94 -33.81
CA MET A 483 -35.45 -16.80 -33.43
C MET A 483 -34.85 -15.47 -33.88
N GLN A 484 -35.14 -15.04 -35.12
CA GLN A 484 -34.69 -13.76 -35.63
C GLN A 484 -35.21 -12.59 -34.77
N LYS A 485 -36.49 -12.63 -34.39
CA LYS A 485 -37.10 -11.61 -33.53
C LYS A 485 -36.57 -11.64 -32.09
N ILE A 486 -36.32 -12.82 -31.53
CA ILE A 486 -35.64 -12.97 -30.23
C ILE A 486 -34.26 -12.30 -30.28
N LYS A 487 -33.47 -12.58 -31.33
CA LYS A 487 -32.14 -11.97 -31.52
C LYS A 487 -32.21 -10.45 -31.67
N LEU A 488 -33.22 -9.92 -32.36
CA LEU A 488 -33.39 -8.47 -32.47
C LEU A 488 -33.67 -7.83 -31.10
N LEU A 489 -34.59 -8.39 -30.31
CA LEU A 489 -34.86 -7.89 -28.96
C LEU A 489 -33.67 -8.05 -28.02
N SER A 490 -32.92 -9.14 -28.14
CA SER A 490 -31.72 -9.38 -27.33
C SER A 490 -30.63 -8.34 -27.61
N ILE A 491 -30.50 -7.89 -28.86
CA ILE A 491 -29.60 -6.78 -29.25
C ILE A 491 -30.09 -5.46 -28.64
N GLU A 492 -31.40 -5.18 -28.68
CA GLU A 492 -31.94 -3.93 -28.11
C GLU A 492 -31.77 -3.86 -26.59
N ILE A 493 -31.93 -4.99 -25.87
CA ILE A 493 -31.64 -5.10 -24.43
C ILE A 493 -30.19 -4.70 -24.14
N GLN A 494 -29.25 -5.21 -24.92
CA GLN A 494 -27.82 -4.91 -24.76
C GLN A 494 -27.48 -3.45 -25.08
N ARG A 495 -28.18 -2.84 -26.05
CA ARG A 495 -27.87 -1.48 -26.51
C ARG A 495 -28.42 -0.38 -25.64
N TYR A 496 -29.59 -0.59 -25.02
CA TYR A 496 -30.28 0.46 -24.28
C TYR A 496 -29.45 1.01 -23.12
N ASN A 497 -28.86 0.13 -22.30
CA ASN A 497 -27.88 0.50 -21.27
C ASN A 497 -26.75 -0.53 -21.20
N ALA A 498 -25.83 -0.44 -22.17
CA ALA A 498 -24.74 -1.41 -22.32
C ALA A 498 -23.84 -1.53 -21.08
N ILE A 499 -23.58 -0.43 -20.38
CA ILE A 499 -22.71 -0.44 -19.19
C ILE A 499 -23.34 -1.25 -18.07
N GLU A 500 -24.62 -1.00 -17.78
CA GLU A 500 -25.34 -1.70 -16.72
C GLU A 500 -25.58 -3.17 -17.07
N TRP A 501 -25.93 -3.45 -18.34
CA TRP A 501 -26.09 -4.81 -18.83
C TRP A 501 -24.80 -5.62 -18.71
N ASN A 502 -23.67 -5.07 -19.15
CA ASN A 502 -22.38 -5.75 -19.06
C ASN A 502 -21.98 -5.99 -17.60
N SER A 503 -22.22 -5.02 -16.70
CA SER A 503 -21.97 -5.22 -15.27
C SER A 503 -22.85 -6.32 -14.67
N PHE A 504 -24.12 -6.41 -15.12
CA PHE A 504 -25.07 -7.42 -14.65
C PHE A 504 -24.70 -8.83 -15.15
N ILE A 505 -24.31 -8.96 -16.42
CA ILE A 505 -23.75 -10.20 -16.97
C ILE A 505 -22.50 -10.60 -16.19
N ASP A 506 -21.56 -9.68 -16.00
CA ASP A 506 -20.32 -9.97 -15.29
C ASP A 506 -20.56 -10.42 -13.85
N ALA A 507 -21.56 -9.84 -13.17
CA ALA A 507 -21.95 -10.25 -11.83
C ALA A 507 -22.57 -11.66 -11.79
N ALA A 508 -23.20 -12.10 -12.87
CA ALA A 508 -23.74 -13.44 -12.98
C ALA A 508 -22.65 -14.46 -13.36
N ILE A 509 -21.85 -14.17 -14.39
CA ILE A 509 -20.90 -15.14 -14.96
C ILE A 509 -19.59 -15.22 -14.16
N ASN A 510 -19.03 -14.11 -13.68
CA ASN A 510 -17.76 -14.18 -12.93
C ASN A 510 -17.92 -14.72 -11.51
N ASN A 511 -19.16 -14.94 -11.07
CA ASN A 511 -19.46 -15.53 -9.77
C ASN A 511 -20.10 -16.94 -9.88
N THR A 512 -20.53 -17.37 -11.06
CA THR A 512 -20.79 -18.80 -11.38
C THR A 512 -19.49 -19.56 -11.49
#